data_AF-A0A8D8UE27-F1
#
_entry.id   AF-A0A8D8UE27-F1
#
_cell.length_a   1.000
_cell.length_b   1.000
_cell.length_c   1.000
_cell.angle_alpha   90.00
_cell.angle_beta   90.00
_cell.angle_gamma   90.00
#
_symmetry.space_group_name_H-M   'P 1'
#
loop_
_entity.id
_entity.type
_entity.pdbx_description
1 polymer ?
#
loop_
_entity_poly.entity_id
_entity_poly.type
_entity_poly.pdbx_seq_one_letter_code
_entity_poly.pdbx_strand_id
1 'polypeptide(L)'
;MSELLSKLQNSQKVKLLLSLNNIVEKYPDQDTESLTKEALRHLLQNASTSISDDEILQGLTKKIYLNKNINTFIKRKVEQSNSAKPKIKCRRRNKELSAQEKRALHIRRRRPEEVSYSDAITLWQHWCAYVERMEWHQDRDGFNAQLNRADMNGVLLNIIRAKNPSHVGMKGVVVMDRKCTFTIVTEKSGTKIIPKAGCVFEIFWTKPDEKKIQLFGKYFCIRPEERATRRVRLIMVPIL
;
A
#
# COMPACT_ATOMS: atom_id res chain seq x y z
N MET A 1 -22.00 50.49 28.72
CA MET A 1 -20.84 49.66 28.27
C MET A 1 -19.68 49.71 29.26
N SER A 2 -19.25 50.89 29.74
CA SER A 2 -18.16 51.05 30.72
C SER A 2 -18.44 50.43 32.10
N GLU A 3 -19.67 50.51 32.59
CA GLU A 3 -20.05 50.01 33.91
C GLU A 3 -20.18 48.47 33.97
N LEU A 4 -20.54 47.85 32.85
CA LEU A 4 -20.56 46.39 32.71
C LEU A 4 -19.15 45.83 32.61
N LEU A 5 -18.23 46.55 31.95
CA LEU A 5 -16.82 46.19 31.87
C LEU A 5 -16.11 46.30 33.22
N SER A 6 -16.41 47.32 34.04
CA SER A 6 -15.84 47.44 35.39
C SER A 6 -16.39 46.37 36.36
N LYS A 7 -17.67 46.01 36.24
CA LYS A 7 -18.29 44.89 37.00
C LYS A 7 -17.74 43.52 36.57
N LEU A 8 -17.42 43.34 35.28
CA LEU A 8 -16.73 42.16 34.77
C LEU A 8 -15.29 42.06 35.29
N GLN A 9 -14.53 43.16 35.27
CA GLN A 9 -13.14 43.20 35.78
C GLN A 9 -13.03 43.03 37.31
N ASN A 10 -14.04 43.48 38.06
CA ASN A 10 -14.09 43.31 39.52
C ASN A 10 -14.64 41.96 39.98
N SER A 11 -15.15 41.13 39.06
CA SER A 11 -15.58 39.78 39.39
C SER A 11 -14.38 38.93 39.80
N GLN A 12 -14.45 38.30 40.98
CA GLN A 12 -13.45 37.33 41.45
C GLN A 12 -13.13 36.29 40.37
N LYS A 13 -14.14 35.90 39.57
CA LYS A 13 -14.00 34.97 38.45
C LYS A 13 -13.02 35.43 37.36
N VAL A 14 -12.96 36.72 37.06
CA VAL A 14 -12.05 37.28 36.03
C VAL A 14 -10.62 37.38 36.58
N LYS A 15 -10.47 37.72 37.86
CA LYS A 15 -9.16 37.71 38.54
C LYS A 15 -8.57 36.29 38.61
N LEU A 16 -9.40 35.29 38.87
CA LEU A 16 -8.99 33.88 38.86
C LEU A 16 -8.59 33.38 37.48
N LEU A 17 -9.32 33.79 36.43
CA LEU A 17 -8.96 33.43 35.05
C LEU A 17 -7.64 34.09 34.60
N LEU A 18 -7.38 35.32 35.02
CA LEU A 18 -6.11 36.01 34.76
C LEU A 18 -4.95 35.38 35.53
N SER A 19 -5.15 34.99 36.80
CA SER A 19 -4.10 34.31 37.56
C SER A 19 -3.76 32.93 36.99
N LEU A 20 -4.78 32.19 36.51
CA LEU A 20 -4.59 30.89 35.86
C LEU A 20 -3.82 31.01 34.54
N ASN A 21 -4.11 32.02 33.72
CA ASN A 21 -3.38 32.25 32.48
C ASN A 21 -1.91 32.63 32.72
N ASN A 22 -1.62 33.47 33.73
CA ASN A 22 -0.24 33.86 34.06
C ASN A 22 0.62 32.69 34.57
N ILE A 23 0.02 31.69 35.25
CA ILE A 23 0.75 30.51 35.74
C ILE A 23 1.10 29.56 34.58
N VAL A 24 0.18 29.42 33.62
CA VAL A 24 0.38 28.55 32.43
C VAL A 24 1.49 29.08 31.53
N GLU A 25 1.66 30.40 31.39
CA GLU A 25 2.76 30.98 30.61
C GLU A 25 4.13 30.83 31.28
N LYS A 26 4.18 30.76 32.61
CA LYS A 26 5.44 30.76 33.36
C LYS A 26 6.19 29.42 33.32
N TYR A 27 5.50 28.32 33.01
CA TYR A 27 6.08 26.97 32.96
C TYR A 27 5.47 26.15 31.80
N PRO A 28 5.98 26.30 30.57
CA PRO A 28 5.39 25.68 29.37
C PRO A 28 5.64 24.17 29.25
N ASP A 29 6.66 23.63 29.94
CA ASP A 29 7.18 22.27 29.69
C ASP A 29 6.93 21.25 30.82
N GLN A 30 6.01 21.52 31.76
CA GLN A 30 5.61 20.53 32.77
C GLN A 30 4.21 19.96 32.50
N ASP A 31 3.98 18.71 32.96
CA ASP A 31 2.71 17.99 32.80
C ASP A 31 1.51 18.85 33.22
N THR A 32 0.59 19.07 32.27
CA THR A 32 -0.56 19.98 32.43
C THR A 32 -1.47 19.64 33.61
N GLU A 33 -1.41 18.40 34.10
CA GLU A 33 -2.19 17.91 35.24
C GLU A 33 -1.59 18.36 36.59
N SER A 34 -0.27 18.50 36.68
CA SER A 34 0.46 18.95 37.88
C SER A 34 0.23 20.45 38.11
N LEU A 35 0.38 21.24 37.03
CA LEU A 35 0.19 22.69 37.04
C LEU A 35 -1.24 23.09 37.38
N THR A 36 -2.23 22.33 36.92
CA THR A 36 -3.65 22.59 37.23
C THR A 36 -4.02 22.22 38.66
N LYS A 37 -3.44 21.14 39.22
CA LYS A 37 -3.61 20.77 40.63
C LYS A 37 -3.00 21.81 41.57
N GLU A 38 -1.82 22.34 41.23
CA GLU A 38 -1.14 23.35 42.04
C GLU A 38 -1.83 24.72 42.00
N ALA A 39 -2.29 25.16 40.83
CA ALA A 39 -3.07 26.39 40.70
C ALA A 39 -4.44 26.30 41.42
N LEU A 40 -5.08 25.12 41.43
CA LEU A 40 -6.33 24.92 42.19
C LEU A 40 -6.09 24.87 43.71
N ARG A 41 -4.97 24.30 44.17
CA ARG A 41 -4.56 24.33 45.60
C ARG A 41 -4.38 25.75 46.09
N HIS A 42 -3.66 26.59 45.33
CA HIS A 42 -3.40 27.98 45.68
C HIS A 42 -4.68 28.85 45.69
N LEU A 43 -5.72 28.43 44.96
CA LEU A 43 -7.01 29.09 44.85
C LEU A 43 -7.94 28.69 46.02
N LEU A 44 -7.88 27.43 46.44
CA LEU A 44 -8.58 26.90 47.62
C LEU A 44 -7.97 27.40 48.93
N GLN A 45 -6.66 27.60 48.99
CA GLN A 45 -5.97 28.12 50.18
C GLN A 45 -6.42 29.55 50.58
N ASN A 46 -6.98 30.29 49.62
CA ASN A 46 -7.57 31.61 49.84
C ASN A 46 -9.08 31.56 50.20
N ALA A 47 -9.69 30.38 50.15
CA ALA A 47 -11.09 30.14 50.51
C ALA A 47 -11.12 29.31 51.80
N SER A 48 -11.27 29.97 52.93
CA SER A 48 -11.30 29.34 54.26
C SER A 48 -12.50 28.40 54.43
N THR A 49 -12.33 27.10 54.15
CA THR A 49 -13.32 26.06 54.49
C THR A 49 -12.67 24.73 54.90
N SER A 50 -13.14 24.16 56.01
CA SER A 50 -12.67 22.94 56.67
C SER A 50 -13.31 21.66 56.10
N ILE A 51 -13.06 21.34 54.83
CA ILE A 51 -13.56 20.13 54.18
C ILE A 51 -12.42 19.49 53.38
N SER A 52 -12.22 18.17 53.51
CA SER A 52 -11.15 17.38 52.88
C SER A 52 -10.93 17.76 51.40
N ASP A 53 -9.83 18.49 51.16
CA ASP A 53 -9.56 19.21 49.91
C ASP A 53 -9.37 18.30 48.69
N ASP A 54 -9.01 17.03 48.89
CA ASP A 54 -8.58 16.12 47.83
C ASP A 54 -9.72 15.58 46.95
N GLU A 55 -10.90 15.31 47.52
CA GLU A 55 -12.05 14.82 46.72
C GLU A 55 -12.65 15.93 45.85
N ILE A 56 -12.69 17.16 46.38
CA ILE A 56 -13.16 18.34 45.65
C ILE A 56 -12.20 18.65 44.50
N LEU A 57 -10.89 18.56 44.75
CA LEU A 57 -9.85 18.71 43.72
C LEU A 57 -9.98 17.67 42.60
N GLN A 58 -10.24 16.40 42.92
CA GLN A 58 -10.48 15.36 41.92
C GLN A 58 -11.77 15.61 41.12
N GLY A 59 -12.84 16.06 41.78
CA GLY A 59 -14.10 16.38 41.10
C GLY A 59 -13.99 17.56 40.13
N LEU A 60 -13.28 18.62 40.54
CA LEU A 60 -13.08 19.83 39.72
C LEU A 60 -12.14 19.57 38.54
N THR A 61 -11.02 18.85 38.75
CA THR A 61 -10.11 18.46 37.67
C THR A 61 -10.81 17.58 36.63
N LYS A 62 -11.61 16.60 37.05
CA LYS A 62 -12.39 15.74 36.15
C LYS A 62 -13.43 16.53 35.34
N LYS A 63 -14.13 17.49 35.97
CA LYS A 63 -15.08 18.38 35.28
C LYS A 63 -14.40 19.27 34.23
N ILE A 64 -13.24 19.85 34.55
CA ILE A 64 -12.47 20.69 33.61
C ILE A 64 -11.96 19.87 32.42
N TYR A 65 -11.47 18.65 32.68
CA TYR A 65 -11.00 17.74 31.64
C TYR A 65 -12.11 17.34 30.67
N LEU A 66 -13.30 17.00 31.20
CA LEU A 66 -14.49 16.70 30.41
C LEU A 66 -14.92 17.90 29.54
N ASN A 67 -14.91 19.13 30.08
CA ASN A 67 -15.27 20.33 29.33
C ASN A 67 -14.26 20.70 28.23
N LYS A 68 -12.95 20.51 28.45
CA LYS A 68 -11.94 20.68 27.39
C LYS A 68 -12.16 19.69 26.25
N ASN A 69 -12.48 18.43 26.54
CA ASN A 69 -12.77 17.41 25.53
C ASN A 69 -14.08 17.65 24.76
N ILE A 70 -15.11 18.20 25.40
CA ILE A 70 -16.35 18.59 24.73
C ILE A 70 -16.09 19.73 23.75
N ASN A 71 -15.33 20.75 24.16
CA ASN A 71 -15.01 21.89 23.31
C ASN A 71 -14.08 21.51 22.14
N THR A 72 -13.12 20.59 22.33
CA THR A 72 -12.30 20.07 21.21
C THR A 72 -13.10 19.19 20.26
N PHE A 73 -14.09 18.45 20.76
CA PHE A 73 -15.00 17.66 19.93
C PHE A 73 -15.94 18.55 19.10
N ILE A 74 -16.51 19.60 19.70
CA ILE A 74 -17.33 20.59 18.99
C ILE A 74 -16.48 21.34 17.96
N LYS A 75 -15.25 21.74 18.33
CA LYS A 75 -14.32 22.42 17.41
C LYS A 75 -13.97 21.54 16.21
N ARG A 76 -13.67 20.25 16.41
CA ARG A 76 -13.46 19.29 15.31
C ARG A 76 -14.70 19.11 14.43
N LYS A 77 -15.90 19.08 15.00
CA LYS A 77 -17.15 18.91 14.25
C LYS A 77 -17.48 20.15 13.40
N VAL A 78 -17.18 21.35 13.91
CA VAL A 78 -17.31 22.63 13.19
C VAL A 78 -16.21 22.78 12.12
N GLU A 79 -14.98 22.36 12.39
CA GLU A 79 -13.89 22.31 11.42
C GLU A 79 -14.17 21.31 10.28
N GLN A 80 -14.85 20.19 10.59
CA GLN A 80 -15.31 19.22 9.59
C GLN A 80 -16.49 19.73 8.76
N SER A 81 -17.41 20.53 9.33
CA SER A 81 -18.50 21.13 8.55
C SER A 81 -18.04 22.33 7.71
N ASN A 82 -17.03 23.06 8.15
CA ASN A 82 -16.51 24.25 7.45
C ASN A 82 -15.33 23.95 6.50
N SER A 83 -14.78 22.73 6.51
CA SER A 83 -13.85 22.26 5.49
C SER A 83 -14.58 21.57 4.34
N ALA A 84 -15.51 22.29 3.70
CA ALA A 84 -15.93 21.96 2.35
C ALA A 84 -14.71 22.14 1.43
N LYS A 85 -13.89 21.10 1.31
CA LYS A 85 -12.77 21.04 0.37
C LYS A 85 -13.29 21.50 -0.99
N PRO A 86 -12.64 22.47 -1.66
CA PRO A 86 -13.08 22.87 -3.00
C PRO A 86 -13.13 21.59 -3.85
N LYS A 87 -14.29 21.34 -4.48
CA LYS A 87 -14.43 20.22 -5.42
C LYS A 87 -13.30 20.36 -6.43
N ILE A 88 -12.29 19.50 -6.34
CA ILE A 88 -11.21 19.43 -7.32
C ILE A 88 -11.94 19.29 -8.65
N LYS A 89 -11.83 20.31 -9.53
CA LYS A 89 -12.43 20.26 -10.87
C LYS A 89 -12.02 18.92 -11.44
N CYS A 90 -12.99 18.08 -11.82
CA CYS A 90 -12.69 16.80 -12.45
C CYS A 90 -11.70 17.09 -13.57
N ARG A 91 -10.47 16.57 -13.42
CA ARG A 91 -9.45 16.60 -14.47
C ARG A 91 -10.15 16.20 -15.77
N ARG A 92 -9.98 16.99 -16.84
CA ARG A 92 -10.52 16.67 -18.17
C ARG A 92 -10.24 15.20 -18.41
N ARG A 93 -11.28 14.38 -18.44
CA ARG A 93 -11.11 12.93 -18.63
C ARG A 93 -10.40 12.81 -19.97
N ASN A 94 -9.28 12.10 -20.02
CA ASN A 94 -8.67 11.74 -21.29
C ASN A 94 -9.77 11.19 -22.20
N LYS A 95 -9.65 11.40 -23.52
CA LYS A 95 -10.53 10.83 -24.55
C LYS A 95 -10.34 9.31 -24.66
N GLU A 96 -10.30 8.62 -23.53
CA GLU A 96 -10.22 7.18 -23.46
C GLU A 96 -11.63 6.63 -23.32
N LEU A 97 -11.87 5.53 -24.02
CA LEU A 97 -13.15 4.83 -23.94
C LEU A 97 -13.47 4.48 -22.48
N SER A 98 -14.72 4.75 -22.09
CA SER A 98 -15.29 4.34 -20.81
C SER A 98 -15.18 2.83 -20.62
N ALA A 99 -15.17 2.36 -19.36
CA ALA A 99 -15.21 0.93 -19.07
C ALA A 99 -16.46 0.25 -19.67
N GLN A 100 -17.57 0.98 -19.78
CA GLN A 100 -18.79 0.49 -20.44
C GLN A 100 -18.59 0.36 -21.96
N GLU A 101 -18.04 1.39 -22.61
CA GLU A 101 -17.74 1.39 -24.05
C GLU A 101 -16.76 0.28 -24.43
N LYS A 102 -15.69 0.08 -23.63
CA LYS A 102 -14.73 -1.02 -23.82
C LYS A 102 -15.37 -2.41 -23.70
N ARG A 103 -16.40 -2.57 -22.85
CA ARG A 103 -17.17 -3.83 -22.74
C ARG A 103 -18.07 -4.04 -23.94
N ALA A 104 -18.78 -2.99 -24.38
CA ALA A 104 -19.66 -3.04 -25.55
C ALA A 104 -18.89 -3.38 -26.83
N LEU A 105 -17.69 -2.82 -26.99
CA LEU A 105 -16.81 -3.09 -28.13
C LEU A 105 -16.06 -4.43 -28.03
N HIS A 106 -16.25 -5.19 -26.93
CA HIS A 106 -15.57 -6.47 -26.70
C HIS A 106 -14.03 -6.42 -26.82
N ILE A 107 -13.43 -5.24 -26.69
CA ILE A 107 -11.98 -5.02 -26.85
C ILE A 107 -11.16 -5.84 -25.83
N ARG A 108 -11.80 -6.28 -24.74
CA ARG A 108 -11.20 -7.19 -23.73
C ARG A 108 -11.78 -8.60 -23.82
N ARG A 109 -11.79 -9.22 -25.00
CA ARG A 109 -12.31 -10.59 -25.19
C ARG A 109 -11.47 -11.44 -26.15
N ARG A 110 -10.27 -11.82 -25.72
CA ARG A 110 -9.83 -13.19 -25.99
C ARG A 110 -9.54 -13.84 -24.66
N ARG A 111 -10.31 -14.89 -24.37
CA ARG A 111 -10.05 -15.75 -23.22
C ARG A 111 -8.78 -16.52 -23.55
N PRO A 112 -7.72 -16.46 -22.72
CA PRO A 112 -6.56 -17.31 -22.90
C PRO A 112 -6.92 -18.80 -23.00
N GLU A 113 -8.09 -19.17 -22.48
CA GLU A 113 -8.68 -20.52 -22.54
C GLU A 113 -9.00 -21.01 -23.97
N GLU A 114 -8.98 -20.13 -24.98
CA GLU A 114 -9.35 -20.46 -26.37
C GLU A 114 -8.14 -20.70 -27.30
N VAL A 115 -6.92 -20.65 -26.79
CA VAL A 115 -5.70 -20.80 -27.61
C VAL A 115 -5.37 -22.28 -27.81
N SER A 116 -5.27 -22.69 -29.08
CA SER A 116 -4.84 -24.05 -29.45
C SER A 116 -3.38 -24.27 -29.06
N TYR A 117 -3.06 -25.51 -28.68
CA TYR A 117 -1.67 -25.89 -28.40
C TYR A 117 -0.76 -25.74 -29.63
N SER A 118 -1.29 -25.97 -30.84
CA SER A 118 -0.54 -25.76 -32.10
C SER A 118 0.00 -24.34 -32.21
N ASP A 119 -0.85 -23.35 -31.92
CA ASP A 119 -0.52 -21.93 -32.06
C ASP A 119 0.49 -21.53 -30.98
N ALA A 120 0.35 -22.11 -29.79
CA ALA A 120 1.30 -21.92 -28.70
C ALA A 120 2.69 -22.47 -29.07
N ILE A 121 2.78 -23.59 -29.78
CA ILE A 121 4.06 -24.12 -30.26
C ILE A 121 4.70 -23.20 -31.31
N THR A 122 3.92 -22.60 -32.21
CA THR A 122 4.45 -21.59 -33.14
C THR A 122 5.02 -20.38 -32.39
N LEU A 123 4.34 -19.94 -31.33
CA LEU A 123 4.83 -18.86 -30.48
C LEU A 123 6.15 -19.23 -29.80
N TRP A 124 6.30 -20.47 -29.37
CA TRP A 124 7.56 -20.98 -28.82
C TRP A 124 8.69 -20.99 -29.84
N GLN A 125 8.44 -21.41 -31.09
CA GLN A 125 9.45 -21.36 -32.16
C GLN A 125 9.96 -19.93 -32.40
N HIS A 126 9.07 -18.94 -32.40
CA HIS A 126 9.45 -17.54 -32.51
C HIS A 126 10.28 -17.07 -31.31
N TRP A 127 9.92 -17.53 -30.11
CA TRP A 127 10.68 -17.22 -28.91
C TRP A 127 12.08 -17.85 -28.94
N CYS A 128 12.22 -19.09 -29.43
CA CYS A 128 13.53 -19.72 -29.65
C CYS A 128 14.41 -18.89 -30.59
N ALA A 129 13.88 -18.47 -31.74
CA ALA A 129 14.61 -17.63 -32.69
C ALA A 129 14.99 -16.26 -32.09
N TYR A 130 14.12 -15.69 -31.25
CA TYR A 130 14.42 -14.47 -30.50
C TYR A 130 15.59 -14.67 -29.53
N VAL A 131 15.58 -15.75 -28.76
CA VAL A 131 16.64 -16.08 -27.79
C VAL A 131 17.96 -16.43 -28.47
N GLU A 132 17.92 -17.12 -29.61
CA GLU A 132 19.13 -17.39 -30.41
C GLU A 132 19.77 -16.11 -30.93
N ARG A 133 18.98 -15.09 -31.28
CA ARG A 133 19.47 -13.78 -31.72
C ARG A 133 19.96 -12.90 -30.56
N MET A 134 19.59 -13.20 -29.31
CA MET A 134 20.14 -12.48 -28.16
C MET A 134 21.64 -12.74 -28.08
N GLU A 135 22.45 -11.68 -28.03
CA GLU A 135 23.90 -11.80 -27.92
C GLU A 135 24.28 -12.38 -26.56
N TRP A 136 24.72 -13.63 -26.58
CA TRP A 136 25.29 -14.35 -25.45
C TRP A 136 26.67 -13.73 -25.15
N HIS A 137 26.72 -12.75 -24.25
CA HIS A 137 28.00 -12.47 -23.60
C HIS A 137 28.43 -13.74 -22.86
N GLN A 138 29.72 -14.09 -22.92
CA GLN A 138 30.27 -15.27 -22.22
C GLN A 138 30.03 -15.23 -20.70
N ASP A 139 29.64 -14.06 -20.18
CA ASP A 139 29.23 -13.85 -18.80
C ASP A 139 27.79 -14.32 -18.52
N ARG A 140 27.67 -15.20 -17.52
CA ARG A 140 26.41 -15.74 -17.01
C ARG A 140 25.52 -14.64 -16.44
N ASP A 141 26.09 -13.62 -15.83
CA ASP A 141 25.33 -12.55 -15.17
C ASP A 141 24.70 -11.60 -16.18
N GLY A 142 25.44 -11.22 -17.23
CA GLY A 142 24.91 -10.49 -18.37
C GLY A 142 23.73 -11.20 -19.03
N PHE A 143 23.86 -12.51 -19.26
CA PHE A 143 22.79 -13.33 -19.82
C PHE A 143 21.56 -13.40 -18.90
N ASN A 144 21.75 -13.65 -17.60
CA ASN A 144 20.67 -13.66 -16.62
C ASN A 144 19.93 -12.31 -16.57
N ALA A 145 20.66 -11.19 -16.70
CA ALA A 145 20.08 -9.85 -16.73
C ALA A 145 19.25 -9.58 -17.99
N GLN A 146 19.71 -10.04 -19.17
CA GLN A 146 18.95 -9.94 -20.41
C GLN A 146 17.68 -10.80 -20.35
N LEU A 147 17.80 -12.06 -19.91
CA LEU A 147 16.66 -12.97 -19.78
C LEU A 147 15.61 -12.44 -18.79
N ASN A 148 16.05 -11.83 -17.69
CA ASN A 148 15.14 -11.19 -16.73
C ASN A 148 14.34 -10.04 -17.34
N ARG A 149 14.82 -9.40 -18.42
CA ARG A 149 14.11 -8.33 -19.14
C ARG A 149 13.32 -8.83 -20.36
N ALA A 150 13.71 -9.97 -20.92
CA ALA A 150 13.10 -10.58 -22.10
C ALA A 150 11.61 -10.89 -21.90
N ASP A 151 10.82 -10.89 -22.98
CA ASP A 151 9.43 -11.31 -22.87
C ASP A 151 9.34 -12.81 -22.53
N MET A 152 8.40 -13.17 -21.65
CA MET A 152 8.13 -14.55 -21.25
C MET A 152 6.95 -15.17 -22.01
N ASN A 153 6.25 -14.40 -22.84
CA ASN A 153 5.24 -14.95 -23.74
C ASN A 153 5.91 -15.85 -24.79
N GLY A 154 5.36 -17.03 -25.02
CA GLY A 154 5.94 -18.04 -25.91
C GLY A 154 6.94 -18.99 -25.25
N VAL A 155 7.27 -18.80 -23.98
CA VAL A 155 8.24 -19.68 -23.32
C VAL A 155 7.64 -21.04 -23.03
N LEU A 156 8.32 -22.11 -23.46
CA LEU A 156 8.03 -23.47 -23.01
C LEU A 156 8.61 -23.65 -21.61
N LEU A 157 7.74 -23.89 -20.63
CA LEU A 157 8.11 -24.03 -19.23
C LEU A 157 7.69 -25.39 -18.64
N ASN A 158 8.48 -25.86 -17.68
CA ASN A 158 8.17 -26.99 -16.80
C ASN A 158 8.21 -26.54 -15.34
N ILE A 159 7.26 -26.96 -14.53
CA ILE A 159 7.20 -26.58 -13.11
C ILE A 159 7.97 -27.63 -12.29
N ILE A 160 9.18 -27.30 -11.84
CA ILE A 160 10.01 -28.24 -11.05
C ILE A 160 9.57 -28.23 -9.58
N ARG A 161 9.28 -27.04 -9.04
CA ARG A 161 8.89 -26.87 -7.62
C ARG A 161 7.74 -25.89 -7.56
N ALA A 162 6.75 -26.19 -6.73
CA ALA A 162 5.63 -25.30 -6.48
C ALA A 162 5.15 -25.46 -5.05
N LYS A 163 4.66 -24.38 -4.45
CA LYS A 163 3.98 -24.43 -3.14
C LYS A 163 2.75 -25.34 -3.16
N ASN A 164 2.04 -25.37 -4.29
CA ASN A 164 0.95 -26.30 -4.51
C ASN A 164 1.46 -27.53 -5.28
N PRO A 165 1.44 -28.74 -4.68
CA PRO A 165 1.93 -29.96 -5.32
C PRO A 165 1.24 -30.30 -6.64
N SER A 166 -0.03 -29.90 -6.84
CA SER A 166 -0.77 -30.19 -8.08
C SER A 166 -0.19 -29.50 -9.33
N HIS A 167 0.66 -28.48 -9.14
CA HIS A 167 1.32 -27.79 -10.24
C HIS A 167 2.65 -28.42 -10.64
N VAL A 168 3.25 -29.24 -9.77
CA VAL A 168 4.57 -29.83 -10.01
C VAL A 168 4.49 -30.80 -11.19
N GLY A 169 5.45 -30.71 -12.12
CA GLY A 169 5.51 -31.55 -13.32
C GLY A 169 4.62 -31.08 -14.48
N MET A 170 3.85 -29.99 -14.31
CA MET A 170 3.10 -29.42 -15.44
C MET A 170 4.07 -28.79 -16.44
N LYS A 171 3.93 -29.17 -17.71
CA LYS A 171 4.68 -28.62 -18.84
C LYS A 171 3.73 -27.95 -19.83
N GLY A 172 4.10 -26.77 -20.30
CA GLY A 172 3.28 -26.02 -21.25
C GLY A 172 3.93 -24.72 -21.72
N VAL A 173 3.34 -24.09 -22.72
CA VAL A 173 3.83 -22.83 -23.28
C VAL A 173 3.09 -21.65 -22.65
N VAL A 174 3.81 -20.61 -22.24
CA VAL A 174 3.22 -19.36 -21.75
C VAL A 174 2.50 -18.65 -22.89
N VAL A 175 1.19 -18.44 -22.76
CA VAL A 175 0.41 -17.62 -23.70
C VAL A 175 0.22 -16.20 -23.17
N MET A 176 0.17 -16.04 -21.84
CA MET A 176 -0.01 -14.73 -21.23
C MET A 176 0.80 -14.58 -19.96
N ASP A 177 1.72 -13.63 -19.99
CA ASP A 177 2.44 -13.11 -18.84
C ASP A 177 1.63 -12.00 -18.15
N ARG A 178 1.22 -12.24 -16.88
CA ARG A 178 0.60 -11.22 -16.01
C ARG A 178 1.49 -11.01 -14.80
N LYS A 179 1.26 -9.91 -14.07
CA LYS A 179 2.06 -9.54 -12.88
C LYS A 179 2.46 -10.72 -11.99
N CYS A 180 1.50 -11.50 -11.48
CA CYS A 180 1.79 -12.57 -10.51
C CYS A 180 1.46 -13.98 -11.02
N THR A 181 1.02 -14.12 -12.27
CA THR A 181 0.54 -15.39 -12.82
C THR A 181 1.01 -15.58 -14.24
N PHE A 182 1.37 -16.81 -14.60
CA PHE A 182 1.51 -17.23 -15.99
C PHE A 182 0.27 -17.99 -16.42
N THR A 183 -0.24 -17.68 -17.60
CA THR A 183 -1.26 -18.51 -18.23
C THR A 183 -0.56 -19.40 -19.25
N ILE A 184 -0.58 -20.70 -19.02
CA ILE A 184 0.11 -21.70 -19.83
C ILE A 184 -0.90 -22.56 -20.58
N VAL A 185 -0.57 -22.99 -21.78
CA VAL A 185 -1.31 -24.02 -22.51
C VAL A 185 -0.54 -25.31 -22.44
N THR A 186 -1.18 -26.33 -21.88
CA THR A 186 -0.65 -27.69 -21.79
C THR A 186 -1.23 -28.53 -22.92
N GLU A 187 -0.48 -29.53 -23.36
CA GLU A 187 -0.91 -30.44 -24.42
C GLU A 187 -2.19 -31.23 -24.03
N LYS A 188 -2.28 -31.66 -22.76
CA LYS A 188 -3.37 -32.55 -22.29
C LYS A 188 -4.53 -31.85 -21.60
N SER A 189 -4.27 -30.73 -20.92
CA SER A 189 -5.24 -30.13 -19.97
C SER A 189 -5.71 -28.73 -20.38
N GLY A 190 -5.38 -28.31 -21.61
CA GLY A 190 -5.71 -27.00 -22.16
C GLY A 190 -5.02 -25.88 -21.38
N THR A 191 -5.68 -24.72 -21.28
CA THR A 191 -5.14 -23.54 -20.62
C THR A 191 -5.25 -23.62 -19.09
N LYS A 192 -4.16 -23.28 -18.40
CA LYS A 192 -4.05 -23.27 -16.94
C LYS A 192 -3.41 -21.97 -16.48
N ILE A 193 -3.88 -21.43 -15.36
CA ILE A 193 -3.31 -20.23 -14.74
C ILE A 193 -2.46 -20.67 -13.54
N ILE A 194 -1.17 -20.34 -13.58
CA ILE A 194 -0.17 -20.77 -12.60
C ILE A 194 0.33 -19.54 -11.85
N PRO A 195 0.31 -19.53 -10.50
CA PRO A 195 0.92 -18.47 -9.71
C PRO A 195 2.44 -18.52 -9.81
N LYS A 196 3.09 -17.37 -10.00
CA LYS A 196 4.56 -17.29 -10.06
C LYS A 196 5.19 -17.35 -8.67
N ALA A 197 4.52 -16.80 -7.66
CA ALA A 197 4.99 -16.82 -6.30
C ALA A 197 5.05 -18.26 -5.77
N GLY A 198 6.18 -18.64 -5.16
CA GLY A 198 6.39 -19.99 -4.61
C GLY A 198 6.55 -21.08 -5.67
N CYS A 199 6.84 -20.71 -6.93
CA CYS A 199 7.14 -21.67 -8.00
C CYS A 199 8.55 -21.45 -8.57
N VAL A 200 9.18 -22.56 -8.96
CA VAL A 200 10.43 -22.61 -9.73
C VAL A 200 10.14 -23.28 -11.06
N PHE A 201 10.46 -22.55 -12.12
CA PHE A 201 10.20 -22.96 -13.49
C PHE A 201 11.51 -23.35 -14.18
N GLU A 202 11.47 -24.36 -15.03
CA GLU A 202 12.50 -24.67 -16.01
C GLU A 202 12.04 -24.17 -17.36
N ILE A 203 12.90 -23.47 -18.09
CA ILE A 203 12.59 -23.00 -19.45
C ILE A 203 13.47 -23.68 -20.50
N PHE A 204 12.92 -23.85 -21.70
CA PHE A 204 13.58 -24.51 -22.83
C PHE A 204 13.44 -23.67 -24.10
N TRP A 205 14.54 -23.44 -24.82
CA TRP A 205 14.56 -22.71 -26.11
C TRP A 205 15.33 -23.44 -27.22
N THR A 206 15.81 -24.66 -26.95
CA THR A 206 16.44 -25.55 -27.94
C THR A 206 15.67 -26.87 -27.92
N LYS A 207 16.17 -27.92 -28.58
CA LYS A 207 15.68 -29.28 -28.38
C LYS A 207 15.43 -29.52 -26.88
N PRO A 208 14.27 -30.07 -26.52
CA PRO A 208 13.98 -30.35 -25.12
C PRO A 208 15.14 -31.17 -24.54
N ASP A 209 15.65 -30.70 -23.39
CA ASP A 209 16.72 -31.32 -22.57
C ASP A 209 18.18 -30.96 -22.87
N GLU A 210 18.49 -30.10 -23.84
CA GLU A 210 19.88 -29.70 -24.11
C GLU A 210 20.33 -28.46 -23.32
N LYS A 211 19.54 -27.39 -23.35
CA LYS A 211 19.81 -26.14 -22.62
C LYS A 211 18.59 -25.74 -21.81
N LYS A 212 18.78 -25.64 -20.50
CA LYS A 212 17.72 -25.33 -19.55
C LYS A 212 18.19 -24.33 -18.50
N ILE A 213 17.29 -23.43 -18.13
CA ILE A 213 17.52 -22.43 -17.09
C ILE A 213 16.40 -22.50 -16.09
N GLN A 214 16.76 -22.36 -14.81
CA GLN A 214 15.80 -22.27 -13.74
C GLN A 214 15.46 -20.82 -13.45
N LEU A 215 14.16 -20.53 -13.44
CA LEU A 215 13.59 -19.24 -13.10
C LEU A 215 12.84 -19.34 -11.78
N PHE A 216 13.17 -18.45 -10.84
CA PHE A 216 12.40 -18.30 -9.61
C PHE A 216 11.24 -17.34 -9.86
N GLY A 217 10.01 -17.86 -9.85
CA GLY A 217 8.82 -17.08 -10.19
C GLY A 217 8.56 -15.89 -9.27
N LYS A 218 9.08 -15.90 -8.04
CA LYS A 218 9.05 -14.75 -7.11
C LYS A 218 9.55 -13.46 -7.75
N TYR A 219 10.61 -13.51 -8.56
CA TYR A 219 11.18 -12.31 -9.20
C TYR A 219 10.40 -11.85 -10.43
N PHE A 220 9.59 -12.75 -11.00
CA PHE A 220 8.69 -12.44 -12.11
C PHE A 220 7.33 -11.93 -11.64
N CYS A 221 7.13 -11.67 -10.34
CA CYS A 221 5.92 -11.08 -9.76
C CYS A 221 5.78 -9.56 -10.04
N ILE A 222 6.16 -9.14 -11.25
CA ILE A 222 6.20 -7.76 -11.73
C ILE A 222 5.48 -7.73 -13.08
N ARG A 223 4.88 -6.60 -13.46
CA ARG A 223 4.25 -6.50 -14.78
C ARG A 223 5.31 -6.62 -15.88
N PRO A 224 5.04 -7.28 -17.02
CA PRO A 224 6.02 -7.46 -18.09
C PRO A 224 6.62 -6.13 -18.57
N GLU A 225 5.80 -5.08 -18.68
CA GLU A 225 6.21 -3.75 -19.15
C GLU A 225 7.14 -3.06 -18.14
N GLU A 226 6.87 -3.25 -16.85
CA GLU A 226 7.72 -2.76 -15.77
C GLU A 226 9.04 -3.54 -15.70
N ARG A 227 9.02 -4.84 -16.02
CA ARG A 227 10.18 -5.73 -15.95
C ARG A 227 11.24 -5.40 -16.99
N ALA A 228 10.84 -5.08 -18.22
CA ALA A 228 11.76 -4.73 -19.30
C ALA A 228 12.62 -3.48 -19.00
N THR A 229 12.03 -2.50 -18.31
CA THR A 229 12.68 -1.21 -17.98
C THR A 229 13.40 -1.21 -16.63
N ARG A 230 13.07 -2.16 -15.75
CA ARG A 230 13.61 -2.18 -14.39
C ARG A 230 15.06 -2.63 -14.37
N ARG A 231 15.92 -1.83 -13.74
CA ARG A 231 17.27 -2.27 -13.36
C ARG A 231 17.17 -3.30 -12.26
N VAL A 232 17.65 -4.52 -12.52
CA VAL A 232 17.72 -5.59 -11.52
C VAL A 232 18.72 -5.15 -10.44
N ARG A 233 18.21 -4.90 -9.23
CA ARG A 233 19.02 -4.58 -8.03
C ARG A 233 19.03 -5.74 -7.02
N LEU A 234 18.36 -6.84 -7.35
CA LEU A 234 18.07 -7.92 -6.42
C LEU A 234 19.15 -8.98 -6.51
N ILE A 235 19.80 -9.26 -5.37
CA ILE A 235 20.50 -10.53 -5.16
C ILE A 235 19.42 -11.61 -5.19
N MET A 236 19.48 -12.50 -6.19
CA MET A 236 18.49 -13.57 -6.36
C MET A 236 18.77 -14.69 -5.36
N VAL A 237 18.26 -14.56 -4.13
CA VAL A 237 18.36 -15.63 -3.14
C VAL A 237 17.31 -16.71 -3.48
N PRO A 238 17.71 -17.99 -3.57
CA PRO A 238 16.78 -19.08 -3.79
C PRO A 238 15.98 -19.34 -2.51
N ILE A 239 14.82 -18.73 -2.39
CA ILE A 239 13.86 -18.98 -1.30
C ILE A 239 12.55 -19.38 -1.96
N LEU A 240 12.04 -20.56 -1.60
CA LEU A 240 10.69 -21.01 -1.97
C LEU A 240 9.63 -20.29 -1.14
#